data_AF-A0A102KLN1-F1
#
_entry.id   AF-A0A102KLN1-F1
#
_cell.length_a   1.000
_cell.length_b   1.000
_cell.length_c   1.000
_cell.angle_alpha   90.00
_cell.angle_beta   90.00
_cell.angle_gamma   90.00
#
_symmetry.space_group_name_H-M   'P 1'
#
loop_
_entity.id
_entity.type
_entity.pdbx_description
1 polymer ?
#
loop_
_entity_poly.entity_id
_entity_poly.type
_entity_poly.pdbx_seq_one_letter_code
_entity_poly.pdbx_strand_id
1 'polypeptide(L)'
;MIPPSEFSADRVVLDAVGVALADVPSGARIAIAYSGGLDSSVLLDAAVRVAGASRCIALHVHHGLSANADAWAAHAEASAAKLGVAFDSMRVDVPRNSGAGIEASARESRYAALDAMCERQGAAVLWLAQHADDQAETVLLQLLRGAGIAGIAAMAPRYRPAAACVERVRPLLRLLRAQLERYAAQRELAWIDDESNLDTRFARNALRIDVLPALAVHFPGFRDALGRAAQHAASAQRLLDDLAELDFAGAVRDDGRALSRSALVALDDARGANLLRFWMRRLGLPGASAARLADMMRQLRDAHDAHALRVDHAGQCLRLYRDAVSWEAGDSGDPADDGSGAPRPECTCTWSGQEVWHLPAWRGTFVFAPAAPGDADAVPDALLRAAPLAARARAGGERMRTAPGGPGRTLKNLFQERGVPSWQRDVPLLFAGDRLLFVPRLGVNRDGGDVDDGGAWRRIEWRPDLLIA
;
A
#
# COMPACT_ATOMS: atom_id res chain seq x y z
N MET A 1 -52.42 5.99 3.01
CA MET A 1 -51.75 4.83 3.64
C MET A 1 -51.74 3.74 2.58
N ILE A 2 -50.59 3.52 1.92
CA ILE A 2 -50.47 2.59 0.79
C ILE A 2 -50.40 1.17 1.37
N PRO A 3 -51.17 0.19 0.85
CA PRO A 3 -51.16 -1.18 1.38
C PRO A 3 -49.77 -1.83 1.23
N PRO A 4 -49.33 -2.68 2.19
CA PRO A 4 -48.01 -3.31 2.16
C PRO A 4 -47.75 -4.20 0.92
N SER A 5 -48.79 -4.54 0.16
CA SER A 5 -48.72 -5.29 -1.11
C SER A 5 -48.28 -4.46 -2.32
N GLU A 6 -48.20 -3.13 -2.21
CA GLU A 6 -47.81 -2.22 -3.32
C GLU A 6 -46.34 -1.74 -3.26
N PHE A 7 -45.58 -2.12 -2.23
CA PHE A 7 -44.11 -2.01 -2.28
C PHE A 7 -43.55 -3.14 -3.14
N SER A 8 -43.70 -3.01 -4.45
CA SER A 8 -43.12 -3.95 -5.40
C SER A 8 -41.59 -3.98 -5.20
N ALA A 9 -41.04 -5.18 -4.99
CA ALA A 9 -39.59 -5.39 -4.91
C ALA A 9 -38.87 -4.77 -6.12
N ASP A 10 -39.52 -4.78 -7.30
CA ASP A 10 -39.10 -4.04 -8.49
C ASP A 10 -38.79 -2.57 -8.21
N ARG A 11 -39.73 -1.85 -7.61
CA ARG A 11 -39.57 -0.42 -7.39
C ARG A 11 -38.40 -0.14 -6.45
N VAL A 12 -38.25 -0.93 -5.40
CA VAL A 12 -37.16 -0.77 -4.43
C VAL A 12 -35.79 -0.98 -5.07
N VAL A 13 -35.64 -2.01 -5.91
CA VAL A 13 -34.38 -2.28 -6.62
C VAL A 13 -34.09 -1.19 -7.67
N LEU A 14 -35.09 -0.83 -8.48
CA LEU A 14 -34.94 0.21 -9.51
C LEU A 14 -34.65 1.58 -8.91
N ASP A 15 -35.30 1.95 -7.80
CA ASP A 15 -35.04 3.21 -7.09
C ASP A 15 -33.61 3.24 -6.53
N ALA A 16 -33.13 2.14 -5.92
CA ALA A 16 -31.78 2.06 -5.40
C ALA A 16 -30.71 2.21 -6.51
N VAL A 17 -30.95 1.57 -7.65
CA VAL A 17 -30.10 1.70 -8.84
C VAL A 17 -30.20 3.09 -9.46
N GLY A 18 -31.39 3.69 -9.49
CA GLY A 18 -31.63 5.06 -9.94
C GLY A 18 -30.86 6.11 -9.12
N VAL A 19 -30.86 5.96 -7.80
CA VAL A 19 -30.05 6.80 -6.90
C VAL A 19 -28.56 6.66 -7.21
N ALA A 20 -28.07 5.43 -7.42
CA ALA A 20 -26.67 5.22 -7.78
C ALA A 20 -26.31 5.84 -9.15
N LEU A 21 -27.23 5.79 -10.11
CA LEU A 21 -27.08 6.35 -11.45
C LEU A 21 -27.05 7.89 -11.46
N ALA A 22 -27.75 8.55 -10.54
CA ALA A 22 -27.85 10.01 -10.51
C ALA A 22 -26.48 10.70 -10.38
N ASP A 23 -25.51 10.05 -9.72
CA ASP A 23 -24.14 10.56 -9.57
C ASP A 23 -23.21 10.14 -10.74
N VAL A 24 -23.71 9.39 -11.73
CA VAL A 24 -22.94 8.98 -12.90
C VAL A 24 -23.20 9.94 -14.05
N PRO A 25 -22.16 10.54 -14.67
CA PRO A 25 -22.34 11.47 -15.79
C PRO A 25 -23.20 10.90 -16.91
N SER A 26 -24.03 11.76 -17.52
CA SER A 26 -24.88 11.38 -18.65
C SER A 26 -24.03 10.84 -19.81
N GLY A 27 -24.46 9.74 -20.41
CA GLY A 27 -23.74 9.07 -21.50
C GLY A 27 -22.50 8.27 -21.08
N ALA A 28 -22.05 8.37 -19.82
CA ALA A 28 -20.92 7.57 -19.35
C ALA A 28 -21.26 6.08 -19.28
N ARG A 29 -20.25 5.24 -19.53
CA ARG A 29 -20.34 3.78 -19.51
C ARG A 29 -20.19 3.25 -18.08
N ILE A 30 -21.06 2.31 -17.72
CA ILE A 30 -21.18 1.70 -16.39
C ILE A 30 -20.75 0.24 -16.50
N ALA A 31 -19.66 -0.10 -15.83
CA ALA A 31 -19.23 -1.50 -15.71
C ALA A 31 -19.99 -2.19 -14.58
N ILE A 32 -20.52 -3.38 -14.83
CA ILE A 32 -21.20 -4.22 -13.84
C ILE A 32 -20.34 -5.46 -13.62
N ALA A 33 -19.85 -5.68 -12.40
CA ALA A 33 -19.20 -6.94 -12.06
C ALA A 33 -20.24 -8.06 -12.07
N TYR A 34 -20.15 -8.96 -13.06
CA TYR A 34 -21.18 -9.93 -13.38
C TYR A 34 -20.66 -11.37 -13.26
N SER A 35 -21.06 -12.06 -12.19
CA SER A 35 -20.69 -13.47 -11.97
C SER A 35 -21.68 -14.45 -12.59
N GLY A 36 -22.88 -14.00 -12.97
CA GLY A 36 -23.98 -14.88 -13.40
C GLY A 36 -24.84 -15.43 -12.25
N GLY A 37 -24.50 -15.12 -11.00
CA GLY A 37 -25.32 -15.43 -9.83
C GLY A 37 -26.43 -14.40 -9.61
N LEU A 38 -27.38 -14.75 -8.73
CA LEU A 38 -28.60 -13.98 -8.41
C LEU A 38 -28.36 -12.46 -8.30
N ASP A 39 -27.51 -12.03 -7.36
CA ASP A 39 -27.36 -10.62 -7.03
C ASP A 39 -26.82 -9.82 -8.23
N SER A 40 -25.88 -10.42 -8.96
CA SER A 40 -25.28 -9.80 -10.14
C SER A 40 -26.24 -9.74 -11.33
N SER A 41 -27.13 -10.73 -11.48
CA SER A 41 -28.19 -10.73 -12.49
C SER A 41 -29.25 -9.67 -12.19
N VAL A 42 -29.64 -9.52 -10.92
CA VAL A 42 -30.55 -8.45 -10.49
C VAL A 42 -29.93 -7.08 -10.74
N LEU A 43 -28.66 -6.88 -10.38
CA LEU A 43 -27.97 -5.61 -10.62
C LEU A 43 -27.89 -5.28 -12.12
N LEU A 44 -27.57 -6.27 -12.96
CA LEU A 44 -27.47 -6.10 -14.40
C LEU A 44 -28.82 -5.72 -15.02
N ASP A 45 -29.90 -6.47 -14.74
CA ASP A 45 -31.24 -6.18 -15.26
C ASP A 45 -31.73 -4.80 -14.81
N ALA A 46 -31.58 -4.48 -13.52
CA ALA A 46 -31.97 -3.18 -12.99
C ALA A 46 -31.16 -2.04 -13.61
N ALA A 47 -29.84 -2.19 -13.80
CA ALA A 47 -29.00 -1.20 -14.45
C ALA A 47 -29.44 -0.93 -15.90
N VAL A 48 -29.76 -1.99 -16.66
CA VAL A 48 -30.25 -1.86 -18.04
C VAL A 48 -31.58 -1.10 -18.10
N ARG A 49 -32.50 -1.37 -17.16
CA ARG A 49 -33.81 -0.71 -17.12
C ARG A 49 -33.74 0.77 -16.78
N VAL A 50 -32.80 1.15 -15.91
CA VAL A 50 -32.66 2.55 -15.44
C VAL A 50 -31.74 3.36 -16.35
N ALA A 51 -30.61 2.78 -16.79
CA ALA A 51 -29.58 3.49 -17.56
C ALA A 51 -29.65 3.24 -19.07
N GLY A 52 -30.24 2.12 -19.51
CA GLY A 52 -30.22 1.66 -20.90
C GLY A 52 -29.04 0.73 -21.19
N ALA A 53 -29.28 -0.32 -21.98
CA ALA A 53 -28.30 -1.37 -22.29
C ALA A 53 -27.00 -0.83 -22.92
N SER A 54 -27.09 0.20 -23.77
CA SER A 54 -25.95 0.81 -24.46
C SER A 54 -24.94 1.47 -23.51
N ARG A 55 -25.37 1.85 -22.30
CA ARG A 55 -24.51 2.42 -21.26
C ARG A 55 -23.91 1.36 -20.35
N CYS A 56 -24.39 0.13 -20.38
CA CYS A 56 -23.92 -0.94 -19.51
C CYS A 56 -22.87 -1.81 -20.21
N ILE A 57 -21.95 -2.35 -19.42
CA ILE A 57 -21.08 -3.46 -19.82
C ILE A 57 -20.98 -4.46 -18.67
N ALA A 58 -21.20 -5.74 -18.97
CA ALA A 58 -21.07 -6.82 -18.02
C ALA A 58 -19.62 -7.35 -18.05
N LEU A 59 -18.96 -7.32 -16.88
CA LEU A 59 -17.58 -7.75 -16.71
C LEU A 59 -17.53 -9.05 -15.89
N HIS A 60 -17.07 -10.13 -16.51
CA HIS A 60 -16.95 -11.43 -15.87
C HIS A 60 -15.49 -11.79 -15.58
N VAL A 61 -15.22 -12.31 -14.38
CA VAL A 61 -13.89 -12.84 -14.04
C VAL A 61 -13.96 -14.36 -13.93
N HIS A 62 -13.22 -15.03 -14.80
CA HIS A 62 -13.13 -16.48 -14.81
C HIS A 62 -11.97 -16.95 -13.94
N HIS A 63 -12.27 -17.45 -12.73
CA HIS A 63 -11.25 -17.85 -11.75
C HIS A 63 -10.57 -19.21 -12.02
N GLY A 64 -11.14 -20.05 -12.89
CA GLY A 64 -10.57 -21.37 -13.21
C GLY A 64 -10.53 -22.35 -12.03
N LEU A 65 -11.24 -22.05 -10.94
CA LEU A 65 -11.25 -22.88 -9.72
C LEU A 65 -12.32 -23.98 -9.75
N SER A 66 -13.44 -23.74 -10.42
CA SER A 66 -14.57 -24.67 -10.53
C SER A 66 -14.51 -25.44 -11.84
N ALA A 67 -14.92 -26.71 -11.82
CA ALA A 67 -15.12 -27.50 -13.04
C ALA A 67 -16.24 -26.93 -13.94
N ASN A 68 -17.15 -26.14 -13.36
CA ASN A 68 -18.27 -25.52 -14.07
C ASN A 68 -17.94 -24.11 -14.58
N ALA A 69 -16.72 -23.60 -14.37
CA ALA A 69 -16.37 -22.21 -14.63
C ALA A 69 -16.57 -21.80 -16.11
N ASP A 70 -16.24 -22.67 -17.06
CA ASP A 70 -16.46 -22.40 -18.49
C ASP A 70 -17.96 -22.30 -18.83
N ALA A 71 -18.78 -23.20 -18.26
CA ALA A 71 -20.23 -23.17 -18.43
C ALA A 71 -20.87 -21.93 -17.80
N TRP A 72 -20.34 -21.47 -16.66
CA TRP A 72 -20.80 -20.25 -16.00
C TRP A 72 -20.48 -19.00 -16.81
N ALA A 73 -19.30 -18.93 -17.42
CA ALA A 73 -18.95 -17.83 -18.33
C ALA A 73 -19.87 -17.80 -19.55
N ALA A 74 -20.16 -18.96 -20.16
CA ALA A 74 -21.07 -19.05 -21.31
C ALA A 74 -22.51 -18.62 -20.94
N HIS A 75 -23.00 -19.01 -19.77
CA HIS A 75 -24.28 -18.53 -19.26
C HIS A 75 -24.29 -17.01 -19.05
N ALA A 76 -23.23 -16.46 -18.44
CA ALA A 76 -23.13 -15.02 -18.20
C ALA A 76 -23.12 -14.23 -19.52
N GLU A 77 -22.37 -14.69 -20.52
CA GLU A 77 -22.35 -14.08 -21.85
C GLU A 77 -23.74 -14.12 -22.51
N ALA A 78 -24.41 -15.28 -22.49
CA ALA A 78 -25.75 -15.44 -23.05
C ALA A 78 -26.79 -14.55 -22.35
N SER A 79 -26.70 -14.40 -21.03
CA SER A 79 -27.58 -13.53 -20.24
C SER A 79 -27.36 -12.04 -20.56
N ALA A 80 -26.12 -11.60 -20.71
CA ALA A 80 -25.81 -10.23 -21.12
C ALA A 80 -26.30 -9.95 -22.55
N ALA A 81 -26.11 -10.89 -23.48
CA ALA A 81 -26.58 -10.79 -24.86
C ALA A 81 -28.11 -10.65 -24.95
N LYS A 82 -28.88 -11.40 -24.14
CA LYS A 82 -30.35 -11.28 -24.08
C LYS A 82 -30.82 -9.88 -23.67
N LEU A 83 -30.03 -9.18 -22.84
CA LEU A 83 -30.32 -7.82 -22.39
C LEU A 83 -29.76 -6.75 -23.35
N GLY A 84 -29.10 -7.14 -24.45
CA GLY A 84 -28.44 -6.22 -25.38
C GLY A 84 -27.21 -5.53 -24.79
N VAL A 85 -26.60 -6.12 -23.76
CA VAL A 85 -25.45 -5.56 -23.03
C VAL A 85 -24.15 -6.15 -23.58
N ALA A 86 -23.15 -5.29 -23.76
CA ALA A 86 -21.80 -5.75 -24.10
C ALA A 86 -21.23 -6.61 -22.97
N PHE A 87 -20.51 -7.66 -23.32
CA PHE A 87 -19.89 -8.59 -22.38
C PHE A 87 -18.38 -8.61 -22.59
N ASP A 88 -17.63 -8.59 -21.49
CA ASP A 88 -16.18 -8.74 -21.48
C ASP A 88 -15.80 -9.68 -20.35
N SER A 89 -14.84 -10.56 -20.62
CA SER A 89 -14.40 -11.56 -19.65
C SER A 89 -12.89 -11.67 -19.60
N MET A 90 -12.38 -11.93 -18.40
CA MET A 90 -10.95 -12.12 -18.17
C MET A 90 -10.73 -13.36 -17.31
N ARG A 91 -9.88 -14.26 -17.80
CA ARG A 91 -9.39 -15.41 -17.02
C ARG A 91 -8.24 -14.97 -16.13
N VAL A 92 -8.29 -15.36 -14.86
CA VAL A 92 -7.24 -15.08 -13.89
C VAL A 92 -6.65 -16.36 -13.33
N ASP A 93 -5.33 -16.37 -13.14
CA ASP A 93 -4.65 -17.42 -12.42
C ASP A 93 -4.57 -17.04 -10.94
N VAL A 94 -5.28 -17.78 -10.09
CA VAL A 94 -5.27 -17.55 -8.64
C VAL A 94 -4.07 -18.27 -8.02
N PRO A 95 -3.10 -17.55 -7.43
CA PRO A 95 -1.96 -18.18 -6.76
C PRO A 95 -2.44 -19.03 -5.57
N ARG A 96 -2.16 -20.34 -5.58
CA ARG A 96 -2.58 -21.26 -4.50
C ARG A 96 -1.71 -21.19 -3.24
N ASN A 97 -0.50 -20.61 -3.35
CA ASN A 97 0.53 -20.61 -2.30
C ASN A 97 0.82 -19.22 -1.71
N SER A 98 -0.12 -18.29 -1.77
CA SER A 98 0.07 -17.01 -1.08
C SER A 98 -0.12 -17.20 0.44
N GLY A 99 0.75 -16.59 1.25
CA GLY A 99 0.63 -16.61 2.72
C GLY A 99 -0.66 -15.95 3.25
N ALA A 100 -1.44 -15.28 2.39
CA ALA A 100 -2.71 -14.63 2.71
C ALA A 100 -3.95 -15.56 2.62
N GLY A 101 -3.79 -16.79 2.11
CA GLY A 101 -4.87 -17.74 1.89
C GLY A 101 -5.61 -17.54 0.55
N ILE A 102 -6.18 -18.64 0.04
CA ILE A 102 -6.76 -18.70 -1.32
C ILE A 102 -7.91 -17.69 -1.53
N GLU A 103 -8.77 -17.47 -0.52
CA GLU A 103 -9.91 -16.53 -0.64
C GLU A 103 -9.44 -15.07 -0.82
N ALA A 104 -8.40 -14.66 -0.08
CA ALA A 104 -7.85 -13.31 -0.17
C ALA A 104 -7.21 -13.07 -1.54
N SER A 105 -6.38 -14.00 -2.01
CA SER A 105 -5.72 -13.88 -3.32
C SER A 105 -6.67 -14.01 -4.50
N ALA A 106 -7.71 -14.85 -4.40
CA ALA A 106 -8.78 -14.89 -5.40
C ALA A 106 -9.50 -13.54 -5.48
N ARG A 107 -9.80 -12.94 -4.32
CA ARG A 107 -10.47 -11.63 -4.24
C ARG A 107 -9.62 -10.50 -4.81
N GLU A 108 -8.33 -10.46 -4.51
CA GLU A 108 -7.39 -9.48 -5.07
C GLU A 108 -7.27 -9.61 -6.58
N SER A 109 -7.04 -10.83 -7.07
CA SER A 109 -6.96 -11.13 -8.51
C SER A 109 -8.25 -10.73 -9.24
N ARG A 110 -9.41 -10.98 -8.62
CA ARG A 110 -10.71 -10.56 -9.16
C ARG A 110 -10.80 -9.06 -9.35
N TYR A 111 -10.41 -8.30 -8.33
CA TYR A 111 -10.51 -6.84 -8.38
C TYR A 111 -9.50 -6.24 -9.37
N ALA A 112 -8.28 -6.77 -9.43
CA ALA A 112 -7.30 -6.36 -10.43
C ALA A 112 -7.80 -6.58 -11.86
N ALA A 113 -8.41 -7.76 -12.12
CA ALA A 113 -9.01 -8.05 -13.43
C ALA A 113 -10.19 -7.12 -13.77
N LEU A 114 -11.07 -6.84 -12.80
CA LEU A 114 -12.16 -5.90 -12.98
C LEU A 114 -11.66 -4.48 -13.27
N ASP A 115 -10.63 -4.00 -12.56
CA ASP A 115 -10.05 -2.68 -12.79
C ASP A 115 -9.41 -2.60 -14.19
N ALA A 116 -8.65 -3.62 -14.61
CA ALA A 116 -8.07 -3.70 -15.95
C ALA A 116 -9.15 -3.74 -17.05
N MET A 117 -10.26 -4.44 -16.83
CA MET A 117 -11.40 -4.43 -17.75
C MET A 117 -12.09 -3.06 -17.80
N CYS A 118 -12.26 -2.38 -16.67
CA CYS A 118 -12.83 -1.04 -16.64
C CYS A 118 -12.00 -0.05 -17.47
N GLU A 119 -10.67 -0.11 -17.36
CA GLU A 119 -9.76 0.71 -18.15
C GLU A 119 -9.87 0.41 -19.65
N ARG A 120 -9.78 -0.86 -20.05
CA ARG A 120 -9.90 -1.25 -21.48
C ARG A 120 -11.21 -0.81 -22.11
N GLN A 121 -12.29 -0.82 -21.32
CA GLN A 121 -13.65 -0.54 -21.80
C GLN A 121 -14.04 0.94 -21.66
N GLY A 122 -13.15 1.78 -21.11
CA GLY A 122 -13.45 3.20 -20.87
C GLY A 122 -14.65 3.39 -19.94
N ALA A 123 -14.82 2.51 -18.94
CA ALA A 123 -15.88 2.65 -17.95
C ALA A 123 -15.61 3.87 -17.05
N ALA A 124 -16.65 4.58 -16.62
CA ALA A 124 -16.54 5.67 -15.66
C ALA A 124 -16.67 5.19 -14.20
N VAL A 125 -17.35 4.06 -14.00
CA VAL A 125 -17.69 3.52 -12.68
C VAL A 125 -17.84 2.00 -12.76
N LEU A 126 -17.47 1.31 -11.68
CA LEU A 126 -17.69 -0.12 -11.51
C LEU A 126 -18.76 -0.38 -10.44
N TRP A 127 -19.87 -1.01 -10.81
CA TRP A 127 -20.91 -1.42 -9.89
C TRP A 127 -20.74 -2.87 -9.44
N LEU A 128 -20.97 -3.09 -8.15
CA LEU A 128 -20.84 -4.38 -7.49
C LEU A 128 -22.18 -4.74 -6.83
N ALA A 129 -22.58 -6.00 -6.93
CA ALA A 129 -23.88 -6.48 -6.47
C ALA A 129 -23.94 -6.82 -4.96
N GLN A 130 -23.04 -6.27 -4.14
CA GLN A 130 -23.11 -6.54 -2.69
C GLN A 130 -24.35 -5.92 -2.07
N HIS A 131 -24.94 -6.62 -1.11
CA HIS A 131 -26.22 -6.29 -0.49
C HIS A 131 -26.14 -6.27 1.06
N ALA A 132 -27.28 -6.07 1.73
CA ALA A 132 -27.33 -5.86 3.19
C ALA A 132 -26.87 -7.09 3.99
N ASP A 133 -27.15 -8.30 3.53
CA ASP A 133 -26.64 -9.52 4.17
C ASP A 133 -25.10 -9.60 4.07
N ASP A 134 -24.50 -9.29 2.92
CA ASP A 134 -23.03 -9.26 2.79
C ASP A 134 -22.41 -8.22 3.74
N GLN A 135 -23.11 -7.11 3.97
CA GLN A 135 -22.70 -6.09 4.93
C GLN A 135 -22.77 -6.64 6.35
N ALA A 136 -23.87 -7.30 6.73
CA ALA A 136 -24.02 -7.95 8.03
C ALA A 136 -22.93 -9.01 8.27
N GLU A 137 -22.65 -9.87 7.29
CA GLU A 137 -21.56 -10.85 7.34
C GLU A 137 -20.22 -10.17 7.58
N THR A 138 -19.93 -9.09 6.84
CA THR A 138 -18.67 -8.37 6.93
C THR A 138 -18.52 -7.71 8.31
N VAL A 139 -19.58 -7.08 8.83
CA VAL A 139 -19.56 -6.48 10.18
C VAL A 139 -19.29 -7.56 11.24
N LEU A 140 -19.99 -8.69 11.20
CA LEU A 140 -19.81 -9.77 12.18
C LEU A 140 -18.41 -10.39 12.10
N LEU A 141 -17.90 -10.64 10.89
CA LEU A 141 -16.52 -11.14 10.72
C LEU A 141 -15.49 -10.18 11.31
N GLN A 142 -15.67 -8.87 11.12
CA GLN A 142 -14.75 -7.86 11.63
C GLN A 142 -14.84 -7.75 13.15
N LEU A 143 -16.04 -7.83 13.73
CA LEU A 143 -16.23 -7.88 15.19
C LEU A 143 -15.58 -9.12 15.81
N LEU A 144 -15.80 -10.30 15.24
CA LEU A 144 -15.20 -11.56 15.71
C LEU A 144 -13.67 -11.58 15.60
N ARG A 145 -13.09 -10.79 14.69
CA ARG A 145 -11.65 -10.59 14.54
C ARG A 145 -11.08 -9.52 15.48
N GLY A 146 -11.91 -8.87 16.29
CA GLY A 146 -11.49 -7.78 17.18
C GLY A 146 -11.10 -6.51 16.42
N ALA A 147 -11.68 -6.27 15.23
CA ALA A 147 -11.37 -5.10 14.45
C ALA A 147 -11.89 -3.81 15.12
N GLY A 148 -11.13 -2.73 14.98
CA GLY A 148 -11.55 -1.40 15.43
C GLY A 148 -12.63 -0.78 14.53
N ILE A 149 -12.98 0.48 14.82
CA ILE A 149 -14.02 1.24 14.10
C ILE A 149 -13.84 1.24 12.57
N ALA A 150 -12.61 1.37 12.07
CA ALA A 150 -12.30 1.27 10.64
C ALA A 150 -12.74 -0.08 10.03
N GLY A 151 -12.57 -1.19 10.75
CA GLY A 151 -13.00 -2.51 10.28
C GLY A 151 -14.51 -2.71 10.39
N ILE A 152 -15.12 -2.22 11.47
CA ILE A 152 -16.58 -2.29 11.70
C ILE A 152 -17.35 -1.45 10.66
N ALA A 153 -16.74 -0.40 10.12
CA ALA A 153 -17.29 0.38 9.01
C ALA A 153 -17.60 -0.47 7.75
N ALA A 154 -17.02 -1.68 7.66
CA ALA A 154 -17.31 -2.70 6.66
C ALA A 154 -17.23 -2.14 5.22
N MET A 155 -18.27 -2.37 4.40
CA MET A 155 -18.28 -1.87 3.02
C MET A 155 -18.94 -0.50 2.94
N ALA A 156 -18.26 0.45 2.28
CA ALA A 156 -18.85 1.73 1.93
C ALA A 156 -19.76 1.61 0.69
N PRO A 157 -20.83 2.40 0.56
CA PRO A 157 -21.67 2.43 -0.65
C PRO A 157 -20.89 2.83 -1.91
N ARG A 158 -19.91 3.73 -1.74
CA ARG A 158 -19.01 4.22 -2.77
C ARG A 158 -17.59 4.26 -2.21
N TYR A 159 -16.61 3.84 -2.99
CA TYR A 159 -15.19 3.96 -2.63
C TYR A 159 -14.31 3.84 -3.88
N ARG A 160 -13.17 4.53 -3.88
CA ARG A 160 -12.15 4.40 -4.93
C ARG A 160 -10.84 3.91 -4.32
N PRO A 161 -10.41 2.65 -4.59
CA PRO A 161 -9.06 2.21 -4.24
C PRO A 161 -8.00 3.07 -4.92
N ALA A 162 -6.84 3.27 -4.27
CA ALA A 162 -5.75 4.07 -4.81
C ALA A 162 -5.24 3.57 -6.18
N ALA A 163 -5.18 2.25 -6.36
CA ALA A 163 -4.73 1.61 -7.61
C ALA A 163 -5.83 1.47 -8.68
N ALA A 164 -7.09 1.84 -8.38
CA ALA A 164 -8.20 1.64 -9.29
C ALA A 164 -8.45 2.87 -10.19
N CYS A 165 -8.69 2.63 -11.47
CA CYS A 165 -8.98 3.66 -12.46
C CYS A 165 -10.37 4.31 -12.28
N VAL A 166 -11.32 3.62 -11.64
CA VAL A 166 -12.70 4.06 -11.47
C VAL A 166 -13.20 3.93 -10.03
N GLU A 167 -14.23 4.70 -9.66
CA GLU A 167 -14.95 4.51 -8.40
C GLU A 167 -15.73 3.19 -8.44
N ARG A 168 -15.80 2.52 -7.28
CA ARG A 168 -16.63 1.33 -7.07
C ARG A 168 -17.88 1.70 -6.28
N VAL A 169 -19.04 1.29 -6.79
CA VAL A 169 -20.35 1.59 -6.21
C VAL A 169 -21.09 0.30 -5.91
N ARG A 170 -21.86 0.27 -4.82
CA ARG A 170 -22.68 -0.86 -4.39
C ARG A 170 -24.15 -0.45 -4.31
N PRO A 171 -24.87 -0.40 -5.45
CA PRO A 171 -26.24 0.10 -5.47
C PRO A 171 -27.19 -0.69 -4.56
N LEU A 172 -26.95 -1.99 -4.40
CA LEU A 172 -27.82 -2.90 -3.65
C LEU A 172 -27.47 -3.00 -2.15
N LEU A 173 -26.47 -2.26 -1.65
CA LEU A 173 -25.89 -2.47 -0.30
C LEU A 173 -26.90 -2.33 0.86
N ARG A 174 -28.01 -1.63 0.63
CA ARG A 174 -29.09 -1.43 1.61
C ARG A 174 -30.29 -2.35 1.42
N LEU A 175 -30.26 -3.22 0.41
CA LEU A 175 -31.34 -4.14 0.09
C LEU A 175 -31.07 -5.51 0.70
N LEU A 176 -32.12 -6.16 1.19
CA LEU A 176 -32.07 -7.52 1.69
C LEU A 176 -31.99 -8.50 0.52
N ARG A 177 -31.30 -9.62 0.71
CA ARG A 177 -31.27 -10.70 -0.29
C ARG A 177 -32.67 -11.15 -0.71
N ALA A 178 -33.59 -11.27 0.24
CA ALA A 178 -34.99 -11.63 -0.02
C ALA A 178 -35.72 -10.65 -0.96
N GLN A 179 -35.31 -9.37 -1.01
CA GLN A 179 -35.86 -8.40 -1.97
C GLN A 179 -35.30 -8.65 -3.37
N LEU A 180 -34.03 -9.02 -3.48
CA LEU A 180 -33.40 -9.40 -4.75
C LEU A 180 -34.01 -10.70 -5.30
N GLU A 181 -34.27 -11.70 -4.46
CA GLU A 181 -34.94 -12.94 -4.83
C GLU A 181 -36.35 -12.67 -5.39
N ARG A 182 -37.12 -11.80 -4.73
CA ARG A 182 -38.47 -11.41 -5.22
C ARG A 182 -38.41 -10.65 -6.54
N TYR A 183 -37.44 -9.75 -6.70
CA TYR A 183 -37.19 -9.08 -7.97
C TYR A 183 -36.90 -10.08 -9.08
N ALA A 184 -35.94 -10.98 -8.85
CA ALA A 184 -35.52 -11.98 -9.83
C ALA A 184 -36.68 -12.91 -10.23
N ALA A 185 -37.50 -13.33 -9.26
CA ALA A 185 -38.69 -14.13 -9.53
C ALA A 185 -39.75 -13.38 -10.34
N GLN A 186 -40.05 -12.12 -9.99
CA GLN A 186 -41.00 -11.28 -10.74
C GLN A 186 -40.57 -11.00 -12.18
N ARG A 187 -39.25 -10.98 -12.41
CA ARG A 187 -38.62 -10.72 -13.70
C ARG A 187 -38.24 -11.99 -14.46
N GLU A 188 -38.53 -13.16 -13.89
CA GLU A 188 -38.19 -14.47 -14.46
C GLU A 188 -36.70 -14.57 -14.85
N LEU A 189 -35.81 -14.00 -14.03
CA LEU A 189 -34.38 -14.05 -14.28
C LEU A 189 -33.87 -15.48 -14.09
N ALA A 190 -32.98 -15.92 -14.98
CA ALA A 190 -32.20 -17.13 -14.79
C ALA A 190 -30.84 -16.76 -14.19
N TRP A 191 -30.36 -17.54 -13.23
CA TRP A 191 -29.04 -17.36 -12.63
C TRP A 191 -28.42 -18.71 -12.28
N ILE A 192 -27.11 -18.69 -12.05
CA ILE A 192 -26.32 -19.82 -11.58
C ILE A 192 -26.35 -19.88 -10.06
N ASP A 193 -26.57 -21.07 -9.50
CA ASP A 193 -26.29 -21.35 -8.10
C ASP A 193 -24.92 -22.05 -7.98
N ASP A 194 -23.98 -21.43 -7.29
CA ASP A 194 -22.62 -21.93 -7.12
C ASP A 194 -22.56 -22.82 -5.87
N GLU A 195 -22.30 -24.12 -6.07
CA GLU A 195 -22.22 -25.14 -5.02
C GLU A 195 -21.21 -24.81 -3.92
N SER A 196 -20.15 -24.06 -4.24
CA SER A 196 -19.14 -23.64 -3.25
C SER A 196 -19.68 -22.68 -2.19
N ASN A 197 -20.83 -22.05 -2.45
CA ASN A 197 -21.53 -21.21 -1.46
C ASN A 197 -22.04 -22.00 -0.25
N LEU A 198 -22.12 -23.34 -0.36
CA LEU A 198 -22.54 -24.23 0.71
C LEU A 198 -21.38 -24.74 1.57
N ASP A 199 -20.13 -24.43 1.21
CA ASP A 199 -18.96 -24.94 1.92
C ASP A 199 -18.68 -24.14 3.19
N THR A 200 -19.10 -24.67 4.35
CA THR A 200 -18.94 -24.04 5.67
C THR A 200 -17.50 -24.06 6.20
N ARG A 201 -16.53 -24.65 5.49
CA ARG A 201 -15.10 -24.49 5.83
C ARG A 201 -14.66 -23.03 5.74
N PHE A 202 -15.33 -22.24 4.91
CA PHE A 202 -15.11 -20.80 4.81
C PHE A 202 -15.96 -20.06 5.84
N ALA A 203 -15.32 -19.22 6.67
CA ALA A 203 -15.97 -18.53 7.78
C ALA A 203 -17.17 -17.67 7.34
N ARG A 204 -17.14 -17.10 6.13
CA ARG A 204 -18.26 -16.33 5.58
C ARG A 204 -19.48 -17.23 5.30
N ASN A 205 -19.27 -18.40 4.71
CA ASN A 205 -20.35 -19.35 4.43
C ASN A 205 -20.93 -19.91 5.74
N ALA A 206 -20.08 -20.24 6.72
CA ALA A 206 -20.53 -20.66 8.05
C ALA A 206 -21.42 -19.60 8.72
N LEU A 207 -21.04 -18.31 8.65
CA LEU A 207 -21.90 -17.24 9.16
C LEU A 207 -23.25 -17.19 8.44
N ARG A 208 -23.25 -17.26 7.11
CA ARG A 208 -24.46 -17.20 6.28
C ARG A 208 -25.43 -18.34 6.55
N ILE A 209 -24.92 -19.55 6.73
CA ILE A 209 -25.72 -20.78 6.85
C ILE A 209 -26.12 -21.05 8.31
N ASP A 210 -25.18 -20.92 9.25
CA ASP A 210 -25.41 -21.38 10.63
C ASP A 210 -25.81 -20.24 11.57
N VAL A 211 -25.29 -19.03 11.36
CA VAL A 211 -25.42 -17.93 12.33
C VAL A 211 -26.51 -16.93 11.96
N LEU A 212 -26.52 -16.44 10.71
CA LEU A 212 -27.48 -15.43 10.27
C LEU A 212 -28.94 -15.89 10.36
N PRO A 213 -29.31 -17.15 10.04
CA PRO A 213 -30.68 -17.61 10.22
C PRO A 213 -31.10 -17.64 11.68
N ALA A 214 -30.22 -18.08 12.59
CA ALA A 214 -30.48 -18.06 14.03
C ALA A 214 -30.66 -16.63 14.55
N LEU A 215 -29.83 -15.68 14.09
CA LEU A 215 -30.02 -14.25 14.40
C LEU A 215 -31.34 -13.71 13.85
N ALA A 216 -31.75 -14.11 12.64
CA ALA A 216 -33.01 -13.66 12.04
C ALA A 216 -34.24 -14.06 12.88
N VAL A 217 -34.20 -15.26 13.49
CA VAL A 217 -35.29 -15.77 14.34
C VAL A 217 -35.48 -14.89 15.58
N HIS A 218 -34.40 -14.52 16.26
CA HIS A 218 -34.47 -13.75 17.51
C HIS A 218 -34.45 -12.23 17.29
N PHE A 219 -33.86 -11.77 16.20
CA PHE A 219 -33.65 -10.35 15.88
C PHE A 219 -33.97 -10.07 14.40
N PRO A 220 -35.25 -10.02 13.99
CA PRO A 220 -35.63 -9.88 12.58
C PRO A 220 -35.03 -8.66 11.86
N GLY A 221 -34.73 -7.58 12.59
CA GLY A 221 -34.11 -6.35 12.07
C GLY A 221 -32.57 -6.29 12.15
N PHE A 222 -31.88 -7.42 12.40
CA PHE A 222 -30.43 -7.39 12.66
C PHE A 222 -29.63 -6.83 11.47
N ARG A 223 -30.03 -7.09 10.23
CA ARG A 223 -29.32 -6.63 9.02
C ARG A 223 -29.30 -5.11 8.95
N ASP A 224 -30.45 -4.49 9.17
CA ASP A 224 -30.55 -3.02 9.22
C ASP A 224 -29.79 -2.45 10.42
N ALA A 225 -29.85 -3.13 11.57
CA ALA A 225 -29.12 -2.70 12.77
C ALA A 225 -27.60 -2.75 12.57
N LEU A 226 -27.06 -3.83 11.99
CA LEU A 226 -25.65 -3.95 11.66
C LEU A 226 -25.24 -2.99 10.54
N GLY A 227 -26.10 -2.78 9.54
CA GLY A 227 -25.90 -1.77 8.50
C GLY A 227 -25.80 -0.35 9.08
N ARG A 228 -26.66 0.03 10.03
CA ARG A 228 -26.57 1.31 10.76
C ARG A 228 -25.31 1.39 11.63
N ALA A 229 -24.96 0.31 12.33
CA ALA A 229 -23.72 0.27 13.12
C ALA A 229 -22.49 0.51 12.24
N ALA A 230 -22.43 -0.10 11.05
CA ALA A 230 -21.38 0.16 10.07
C ALA A 230 -21.35 1.63 9.61
N GLN A 231 -22.52 2.25 9.39
CA GLN A 231 -22.59 3.67 9.03
C GLN A 231 -22.11 4.60 10.16
N HIS A 232 -22.49 4.32 11.41
CA HIS A 232 -21.98 5.06 12.57
C HIS A 232 -20.46 4.89 12.71
N ALA A 233 -19.95 3.68 12.55
CA ALA A 233 -18.52 3.40 12.58
C ALA A 233 -17.77 4.14 11.44
N ALA A 234 -18.31 4.15 10.23
CA ALA A 234 -17.75 4.91 9.12
C ALA A 234 -17.73 6.42 9.39
N SER A 235 -18.77 6.97 10.03
CA SER A 235 -18.81 8.38 10.43
C SER A 235 -17.79 8.70 11.51
N ALA A 236 -17.67 7.84 12.52
CA ALA A 236 -16.66 7.98 13.55
C ALA A 236 -15.24 7.90 12.96
N GLN A 237 -15.00 6.98 12.02
CA GLN A 237 -13.70 6.89 11.36
C GLN A 237 -13.33 8.15 10.57
N ARG A 238 -14.29 8.79 9.88
CA ARG A 238 -14.03 10.07 9.21
C ARG A 238 -13.61 11.17 10.19
N LEU A 239 -14.31 11.30 11.31
CA LEU A 239 -13.95 12.27 12.34
C LEU A 239 -12.57 11.98 12.97
N LEU A 240 -12.22 10.70 13.12
CA LEU A 240 -10.88 10.30 13.55
C LEU A 240 -9.82 10.64 12.51
N ASP A 241 -10.12 10.48 11.22
CA ASP A 241 -9.20 10.84 10.14
C ASP A 241 -9.02 12.36 10.05
N ASP A 242 -10.10 13.15 10.19
CA ASP A 242 -10.05 14.62 10.24
C ASP A 242 -9.17 15.10 11.42
N LEU A 243 -9.36 14.50 12.60
CA LEU A 243 -8.54 14.80 13.76
C LEU A 243 -7.07 14.43 13.53
N ALA A 244 -6.81 13.27 12.93
CA ALA A 244 -5.46 12.83 12.62
C ALA A 244 -4.78 13.75 11.59
N GLU A 245 -5.50 14.30 10.61
CA GLU A 245 -4.93 15.25 9.65
C GLU A 245 -4.52 16.56 10.34
N LEU A 246 -5.32 17.04 11.31
CA LEU A 246 -4.96 18.22 12.13
C LEU A 246 -3.69 17.96 12.95
N ASP A 247 -3.64 16.81 13.65
CA ASP A 247 -2.47 16.41 14.44
C ASP A 247 -1.24 16.19 13.52
N PHE A 248 -1.44 15.63 12.33
CA PHE A 248 -0.41 15.42 11.32
C PHE A 248 0.18 16.73 10.82
N ALA A 249 -0.67 17.73 10.50
CA ALA A 249 -0.22 19.04 10.04
C ALA A 249 0.67 19.75 11.07
N GLY A 250 0.41 19.57 12.37
CA GLY A 250 1.26 20.11 13.44
C GLY A 250 2.58 19.34 13.64
N ALA A 251 2.60 18.04 13.32
CA ALA A 251 3.74 17.17 13.56
C ALA A 251 4.64 16.98 12.33
N VAL A 252 4.17 17.22 11.12
CA VAL A 252 4.85 16.82 9.88
C VAL A 252 6.23 17.46 9.69
N ARG A 253 7.19 16.67 9.20
CA ARG A 253 8.54 17.04 8.79
C ARG A 253 8.85 16.33 7.46
N ASP A 254 9.92 16.77 6.78
CA ASP A 254 10.46 16.14 5.56
C ASP A 254 9.38 15.77 4.52
N ASP A 255 8.51 16.74 4.20
CA ASP A 255 7.44 16.59 3.20
C ASP A 255 6.52 15.37 3.45
N GLY A 256 6.23 15.07 4.72
CA GLY A 256 5.34 13.96 5.09
C GLY A 256 6.04 12.64 5.40
N ARG A 257 7.37 12.56 5.19
CA ARG A 257 8.15 11.33 5.44
C ARG A 257 8.61 11.19 6.89
N ALA A 258 8.52 12.26 7.67
CA ALA A 258 8.84 12.23 9.09
C ALA A 258 7.81 12.99 9.92
N LEU A 259 7.73 12.66 11.22
CA LEU A 259 6.94 13.36 12.22
C LEU A 259 7.84 13.86 13.35
N SER A 260 7.47 14.98 13.96
CA SER A 260 8.10 15.47 15.18
C SER A 260 7.74 14.56 16.36
N ARG A 261 8.77 14.02 17.03
CA ARG A 261 8.62 13.21 18.23
C ARG A 261 7.96 14.02 19.33
N SER A 262 8.44 15.24 19.59
CA SER A 262 7.91 16.12 20.63
C SER A 262 6.41 16.39 20.42
N ALA A 263 5.98 16.61 19.18
CA ALA A 263 4.56 16.72 18.84
C ALA A 263 3.79 15.41 19.08
N LEU A 264 4.34 14.26 18.67
CA LEU A 264 3.72 12.95 18.88
C LEU A 264 3.53 12.60 20.36
N VAL A 265 4.55 12.79 21.20
CA VAL A 265 4.49 12.43 22.62
C VAL A 265 3.67 13.43 23.45
N ALA A 266 3.42 14.63 22.93
CA ALA A 266 2.50 15.59 23.55
C ALA A 266 1.04 15.14 23.45
N LEU A 267 0.71 14.26 22.52
CA LEU A 267 -0.63 13.66 22.40
C LEU A 267 -0.84 12.60 23.48
N ASP A 268 -2.09 12.40 23.89
CA ASP A 268 -2.48 11.22 24.65
C ASP A 268 -2.34 9.93 23.80
N ASP A 269 -2.39 8.77 24.45
CA ASP A 269 -2.15 7.50 23.77
C ASP A 269 -3.16 7.19 22.66
N ALA A 270 -4.42 7.63 22.83
CA ALA A 270 -5.47 7.37 21.84
C ALA A 270 -5.27 8.23 20.59
N ARG A 271 -4.98 9.52 20.76
CA ARG A 271 -4.67 10.45 19.66
C ARG A 271 -3.36 10.10 18.97
N GLY A 272 -2.32 9.78 19.74
CA GLY A 272 -1.03 9.34 19.21
C GLY A 272 -1.15 8.07 18.36
N ALA A 273 -1.89 7.06 18.84
CA ALA A 273 -2.16 5.84 18.07
C ALA A 273 -3.00 6.12 16.82
N ASN A 274 -3.95 7.05 16.88
CA ASN A 274 -4.75 7.47 15.73
C ASN A 274 -3.88 8.16 14.66
N LEU A 275 -3.01 9.09 15.06
CA LEU A 275 -2.06 9.77 14.17
C LEU A 275 -1.07 8.78 13.54
N LEU A 276 -0.49 7.86 14.32
CA LEU A 276 0.41 6.83 13.78
C LEU A 276 -0.31 5.96 12.74
N ARG A 277 -1.53 5.52 13.04
CA ARG A 277 -2.34 4.71 12.09
C ARG A 277 -2.65 5.49 10.82
N PHE A 278 -2.99 6.78 10.94
CA PHE A 278 -3.24 7.66 9.81
C PHE A 278 -1.99 7.82 8.94
N TRP A 279 -0.86 8.12 9.55
CA TRP A 279 0.42 8.32 8.86
C TRP A 279 0.88 7.05 8.14
N MET A 280 0.78 5.89 8.78
CA MET A 280 1.07 4.59 8.15
C MET A 280 0.25 4.38 6.87
N ARG A 281 -1.07 4.68 6.91
CA ARG A 281 -1.92 4.56 5.71
C ARG A 281 -1.50 5.53 4.61
N ARG A 282 -1.12 6.77 4.95
CA ARG A 282 -0.65 7.78 4.00
C ARG A 282 0.63 7.34 3.30
N LEU A 283 1.50 6.61 4.00
CA LEU A 283 2.71 5.99 3.46
C LEU A 283 2.46 4.66 2.73
N GLY A 284 1.21 4.18 2.66
CA GLY A 284 0.87 2.89 2.06
C GLY A 284 1.30 1.67 2.88
N LEU A 285 1.64 1.85 4.16
CA LEU A 285 2.09 0.77 5.03
C LEU A 285 0.90 -0.08 5.51
N PRO A 286 1.10 -1.41 5.69
CA PRO A 286 0.11 -2.27 6.32
C PRO A 286 -0.26 -1.76 7.72
N GLY A 287 -1.53 -1.86 8.10
CA GLY A 287 -1.98 -1.42 9.44
C GLY A 287 -1.31 -2.21 10.58
N ALA A 288 -1.04 -1.53 11.69
CA ALA A 288 -0.57 -2.15 12.93
C ALA A 288 -1.72 -2.48 13.89
N SER A 289 -1.52 -3.52 14.71
CA SER A 289 -2.45 -3.87 15.79
C SER A 289 -2.45 -2.80 16.90
N ALA A 290 -3.49 -2.77 17.73
CA ALA A 290 -3.57 -1.83 18.86
C ALA A 290 -2.38 -2.00 19.82
N ALA A 291 -2.00 -3.24 20.13
CA ALA A 291 -0.85 -3.54 20.97
C ALA A 291 0.47 -3.01 20.37
N ARG A 292 0.63 -3.13 19.04
CA ARG A 292 1.82 -2.62 18.34
C ARG A 292 1.88 -1.10 18.33
N LEU A 293 0.75 -0.41 18.11
CA LEU A 293 0.68 1.05 18.17
C LEU A 293 0.97 1.57 19.59
N ALA A 294 0.46 0.88 20.62
CA ALA A 294 0.76 1.21 22.01
C ALA A 294 2.25 1.01 22.35
N ASP A 295 2.87 -0.04 21.79
CA ASP A 295 4.32 -0.26 21.93
C ASP A 295 5.15 0.84 21.27
N MET A 296 4.79 1.26 20.05
CA MET A 296 5.42 2.40 19.38
C MET A 296 5.33 3.67 20.24
N MET A 297 4.15 4.00 20.76
CA MET A 297 3.95 5.20 21.59
C MET A 297 4.74 5.13 22.90
N ARG A 298 4.78 3.97 23.57
CA ARG A 298 5.59 3.77 24.78
C ARG A 298 7.07 4.01 24.49
N GLN A 299 7.64 3.34 23.50
CA GLN A 299 9.06 3.51 23.16
C GLN A 299 9.38 4.95 22.71
N LEU A 300 8.44 5.62 22.03
CA LEU A 300 8.55 7.05 21.69
C LEU A 300 8.58 7.95 22.93
N ARG A 301 7.89 7.61 24.02
CA ARG A 301 7.97 8.36 25.28
C ARG A 301 9.29 8.08 26.01
N ASP A 302 9.70 6.81 26.04
CA ASP A 302 10.85 6.34 26.84
C ASP A 302 12.21 6.59 26.20
N ALA A 303 12.29 6.88 24.88
CA ALA A 303 13.57 7.03 24.20
C ALA A 303 14.38 8.22 24.77
N HIS A 304 15.55 8.00 25.34
CA HIS A 304 16.40 9.08 25.86
C HIS A 304 17.48 9.54 24.86
N ASP A 305 17.73 8.75 23.81
CA ASP A 305 18.64 9.09 22.71
C ASP A 305 18.06 8.70 21.33
N ALA A 306 18.75 9.10 20.26
CA ALA A 306 18.38 8.86 18.87
C ALA A 306 18.61 7.41 18.40
N HIS A 307 19.05 6.50 19.27
CA HIS A 307 19.32 5.10 18.92
C HIS A 307 18.38 4.13 19.63
N ALA A 308 17.63 4.59 20.63
CA ALA A 308 16.75 3.77 21.45
C ALA A 308 15.44 3.32 20.79
N LEU A 309 14.90 4.05 19.80
CA LEU A 309 13.63 3.68 19.16
C LEU A 309 13.88 2.85 17.89
N ARG A 310 13.53 1.56 17.94
CA ARG A 310 13.50 0.66 16.79
C ARG A 310 12.27 -0.24 16.87
N VAL A 311 11.23 0.05 16.08
CA VAL A 311 10.04 -0.80 15.99
C VAL A 311 9.85 -1.33 14.58
N ASP A 312 10.12 -2.62 14.39
CA ASP A 312 9.91 -3.30 13.12
C ASP A 312 8.42 -3.64 12.90
N HIS A 313 7.90 -3.31 11.72
CA HIS A 313 6.54 -3.59 11.27
C HIS A 313 6.50 -3.77 9.76
N ALA A 314 6.07 -4.95 9.32
CA ALA A 314 5.86 -5.28 7.90
C ALA A 314 7.04 -4.94 6.96
N GLY A 315 8.27 -5.28 7.37
CA GLY A 315 9.48 -5.01 6.58
C GLY A 315 9.92 -3.54 6.58
N GLN A 316 9.32 -2.71 7.44
CA GLN A 316 9.74 -1.34 7.72
C GLN A 316 10.12 -1.23 9.19
N CYS A 317 10.94 -0.23 9.51
CA CYS A 317 11.36 0.08 10.86
C CYS A 317 11.01 1.54 11.19
N LEU A 318 10.28 1.73 12.28
CA LEU A 318 10.09 3.05 12.88
C LEU A 318 11.36 3.44 13.63
N ARG A 319 11.98 4.55 13.22
CA ARG A 319 13.21 5.08 13.83
C ARG A 319 13.01 6.49 14.33
N LEU A 320 13.75 6.83 15.38
CA LEU A 320 13.87 8.19 15.88
C LEU A 320 15.28 8.70 15.58
N TYR A 321 15.42 9.89 15.00
CA TYR A 321 16.68 10.61 14.97
C TYR A 321 16.48 12.06 15.40
N ARG A 322 17.11 12.47 16.50
CA ARG A 322 16.86 13.76 17.16
C ARG A 322 15.37 13.87 17.54
N ASP A 323 14.64 14.80 16.92
CA ASP A 323 13.19 14.97 17.09
C ASP A 323 12.39 14.42 15.89
N ALA A 324 13.03 13.76 14.92
CA ALA A 324 12.36 13.25 13.72
C ALA A 324 12.11 11.75 13.82
N VAL A 325 10.84 11.35 13.77
CA VAL A 325 10.37 9.97 13.69
C VAL A 325 10.08 9.65 12.23
N SER A 326 10.67 8.58 11.69
CA SER A 326 10.50 8.20 10.28
C SER A 326 10.38 6.69 10.13
N TRP A 327 9.77 6.26 9.01
CA TRP A 327 9.76 4.87 8.58
C TRP A 327 10.87 4.66 7.54
N GLU A 328 11.69 3.65 7.75
CA GLU A 328 12.74 3.23 6.81
C GLU A 328 12.60 1.73 6.49
N ALA A 329 13.21 1.27 5.40
CA ALA A 329 13.28 -0.15 5.11
C ALA A 329 13.90 -0.89 6.30
N GLY A 330 13.19 -1.89 6.82
CA GLY A 330 13.64 -2.65 7.97
C GLY A 330 14.64 -3.71 7.51
N ASP A 331 15.90 -3.58 7.92
CA ASP A 331 16.83 -4.70 7.88
C ASP A 331 16.46 -5.66 9.01
N SER A 332 15.59 -6.62 8.72
CA SER A 332 15.37 -7.75 9.62
C SER A 332 16.66 -8.60 9.64
N GLY A 333 17.65 -8.17 10.43
CA GLY A 333 18.95 -8.81 10.53
C GLY A 333 19.95 -8.15 11.46
N ASP A 334 20.03 -6.81 11.52
CA ASP A 334 21.21 -6.21 12.15
C ASP A 334 21.05 -5.89 13.65
N PRO A 335 22.01 -6.34 14.51
CA PRO A 335 22.11 -5.90 15.90
C PRO A 335 22.45 -4.41 15.99
N ALA A 336 22.44 -3.86 17.21
CA ALA A 336 22.72 -2.45 17.48
C ALA A 336 24.08 -2.03 16.87
N ASP A 337 24.02 -1.26 15.78
CA ASP A 337 25.17 -0.72 15.05
C ASP A 337 25.82 0.40 15.87
N ASP A 338 26.97 0.10 16.48
CA ASP A 338 27.87 1.06 17.14
C ASP A 338 28.65 1.92 16.14
N GLY A 339 28.33 1.81 14.84
CA GLY A 339 28.97 2.51 13.74
C GLY A 339 30.22 1.82 13.21
N SER A 340 30.46 0.56 13.60
CA SER A 340 31.36 -0.38 12.93
C SER A 340 30.54 -1.22 11.94
N GLY A 341 30.65 -0.89 10.64
CA GLY A 341 29.96 -1.65 9.60
C GLY A 341 30.38 -3.12 9.63
N ALA A 342 29.48 -4.03 9.25
CA ALA A 342 29.80 -5.44 9.11
C ALA A 342 31.07 -5.60 8.24
N PRO A 343 32.01 -6.52 8.58
CA PRO A 343 33.23 -6.69 7.80
C PRO A 343 32.87 -7.14 6.39
N ARG A 344 33.03 -6.23 5.42
CA ARG A 344 32.87 -6.50 3.98
C ARG A 344 34.24 -6.78 3.35
N PRO A 345 34.32 -7.68 2.36
CA PRO A 345 35.57 -7.95 1.66
C PRO A 345 36.07 -6.69 0.95
N GLU A 346 37.38 -6.42 1.06
CA GLU A 346 38.04 -5.35 0.32
C GLU A 346 37.92 -5.60 -1.18
N CYS A 347 37.46 -4.59 -1.91
CA CYS A 347 37.39 -4.64 -3.37
C CYS A 347 38.49 -3.75 -3.94
N THR A 348 39.32 -4.27 -4.85
CA THR A 348 40.43 -3.53 -5.45
C THR A 348 40.27 -3.38 -6.96
N CYS A 349 40.81 -2.28 -7.50
CA CYS A 349 40.78 -1.98 -8.93
C CYS A 349 42.02 -1.17 -9.33
N THR A 350 42.64 -1.52 -10.45
CA THR A 350 43.69 -0.67 -11.04
C THR A 350 43.01 0.34 -11.96
N TRP A 351 43.02 1.61 -11.58
CA TRP A 351 42.35 2.65 -12.36
C TRP A 351 43.17 3.05 -13.58
N SER A 352 42.60 2.82 -14.77
CA SER A 352 43.23 3.12 -16.06
C SER A 352 42.49 4.19 -16.87
N GLY A 353 41.47 4.84 -16.28
CA GLY A 353 40.66 5.86 -16.94
C GLY A 353 39.18 5.51 -17.07
N GLN A 354 38.73 4.39 -16.48
CA GLN A 354 37.33 4.01 -16.51
C GLN A 354 36.45 5.01 -15.76
N GLU A 355 35.27 5.31 -16.32
CA GLU A 355 34.31 6.25 -15.73
C GLU A 355 33.51 5.64 -14.58
N VAL A 356 33.46 4.32 -14.51
CA VAL A 356 32.59 3.59 -13.58
C VAL A 356 33.34 2.43 -12.97
N TRP A 357 33.20 2.26 -11.66
CA TRP A 357 33.63 1.07 -10.94
C TRP A 357 32.48 0.52 -10.10
N HIS A 358 31.90 -0.58 -10.56
CA HIS A 358 30.79 -1.25 -9.90
C HIS A 358 31.28 -2.12 -8.74
N LEU A 359 30.61 -2.02 -7.60
CA LEU A 359 30.93 -2.72 -6.36
C LEU A 359 29.70 -3.51 -5.88
N PRO A 360 29.46 -4.73 -6.39
CA PRO A 360 28.31 -5.55 -6.00
C PRO A 360 28.24 -5.81 -4.49
N ALA A 361 29.39 -6.03 -3.83
CA ALA A 361 29.49 -6.21 -2.38
C ALA A 361 29.02 -4.98 -1.57
N TRP A 362 29.01 -3.81 -2.21
CA TRP A 362 28.57 -2.54 -1.63
C TRP A 362 27.22 -2.08 -2.17
N ARG A 363 26.59 -2.83 -3.09
CA ARG A 363 25.33 -2.48 -3.76
C ARG A 363 25.36 -1.06 -4.30
N GLY A 364 26.43 -0.72 -5.02
CA GLY A 364 26.57 0.59 -5.61
C GLY A 364 27.81 0.71 -6.46
N THR A 365 28.04 1.94 -6.91
CA THR A 365 28.95 2.22 -8.00
C THR A 365 29.68 3.53 -7.75
N PHE A 366 31.01 3.51 -7.84
CA PHE A 366 31.80 4.75 -7.94
C PHE A 366 31.78 5.25 -9.37
N VAL A 367 31.53 6.55 -9.54
CA VAL A 367 31.54 7.26 -10.82
C VAL A 367 32.67 8.29 -10.80
N PHE A 368 33.50 8.28 -11.84
CA PHE A 368 34.63 9.17 -12.07
C PHE A 368 34.32 10.05 -13.29
N ALA A 369 33.53 11.10 -13.07
CA ALA A 369 33.09 12.01 -14.14
C ALA A 369 34.18 13.04 -14.47
N PRO A 370 34.33 13.50 -15.73
CA PRO A 370 35.19 14.64 -16.06
C PRO A 370 34.84 15.87 -15.21
N ALA A 371 35.85 16.58 -14.71
CA ALA A 371 35.70 17.77 -13.87
C ALA A 371 36.81 18.79 -14.14
N ALA A 372 36.65 20.01 -13.65
CA ALA A 372 37.69 21.03 -13.67
C ALA A 372 38.38 21.17 -12.29
N PRO A 373 39.60 21.71 -12.23
CA PRO A 373 40.22 22.10 -10.95
C PRO A 373 39.28 23.02 -10.16
N GLY A 374 39.06 22.71 -8.88
CA GLY A 374 38.20 23.49 -7.99
C GLY A 374 36.74 23.03 -7.92
N ASP A 375 36.29 22.13 -8.79
CA ASP A 375 34.97 21.51 -8.66
C ASP A 375 34.84 20.71 -7.35
N ALA A 376 33.62 20.64 -6.82
CA ALA A 376 33.31 19.84 -5.64
C ALA A 376 33.68 18.37 -5.89
N ASP A 377 34.38 17.78 -4.93
CA ASP A 377 34.86 16.40 -4.98
C ASP A 377 35.71 16.02 -6.21
N ALA A 378 36.35 17.01 -6.85
CA ALA A 378 37.29 16.80 -7.94
C ALA A 378 38.71 16.47 -7.44
N VAL A 379 39.36 15.51 -8.11
CA VAL A 379 40.75 15.09 -7.92
C VAL A 379 41.48 14.96 -9.27
N PRO A 380 42.81 15.13 -9.33
CA PRO A 380 43.57 14.92 -10.56
C PRO A 380 43.69 13.42 -10.90
N ASP A 381 43.70 13.09 -12.20
CA ASP A 381 43.86 11.74 -12.75
C ASP A 381 45.10 11.02 -12.16
N ALA A 382 46.19 11.76 -11.97
CA ALA A 382 47.43 11.24 -11.43
C ALA A 382 47.25 10.62 -10.03
N LEU A 383 46.35 11.18 -9.21
CA LEU A 383 46.07 10.67 -7.88
C LEU A 383 45.34 9.31 -7.93
N LEU A 384 44.48 9.11 -8.92
CA LEU A 384 43.78 7.84 -9.15
C LEU A 384 44.71 6.77 -9.73
N ARG A 385 45.74 7.17 -10.49
CA ARG A 385 46.74 6.26 -11.08
C ARG A 385 47.94 5.96 -10.18
N ALA A 386 48.14 6.74 -9.11
CA ALA A 386 49.31 6.65 -8.24
C ALA A 386 49.44 5.27 -7.56
N ALA A 387 48.32 4.62 -7.27
CA ALA A 387 48.27 3.30 -6.66
C ALA A 387 46.94 2.60 -7.01
N PRO A 388 46.83 1.27 -6.85
CA PRO A 388 45.55 0.58 -6.95
C PRO A 388 44.50 1.19 -6.01
N LEU A 389 43.30 1.36 -6.53
CA LEU A 389 42.15 1.83 -5.75
C LEU A 389 41.59 0.67 -4.91
N ALA A 390 41.18 0.98 -3.69
CA ALA A 390 40.55 0.03 -2.79
C ALA A 390 39.27 0.62 -2.18
N ALA A 391 38.19 -0.15 -2.18
CA ALA A 391 36.96 0.15 -1.45
C ALA A 391 36.93 -0.68 -0.17
N ARG A 392 37.01 -0.01 0.98
CA ARG A 392 37.16 -0.63 2.31
C ARG A 392 36.03 -0.23 3.24
N ALA A 393 35.70 -1.14 4.16
CA ALA A 393 34.85 -0.83 5.29
C ALA A 393 35.59 0.06 6.29
N ARG A 394 34.81 0.74 7.14
CA ARG A 394 35.36 1.56 8.22
C ARG A 394 35.92 0.62 9.29
N ALA A 395 37.21 0.74 9.57
CA ALA A 395 37.90 0.08 10.67
C ALA A 395 37.86 0.91 11.96
N GLY A 396 37.52 2.21 11.84
CA GLY A 396 37.48 3.15 12.96
C GLY A 396 38.84 3.83 13.19
N GLY A 397 38.80 5.14 13.46
CA GLY A 397 40.00 5.96 13.66
C GLY A 397 40.45 6.73 12.41
N GLU A 398 39.81 6.52 11.26
CA GLU A 398 40.10 7.25 10.03
C GLU A 398 39.82 8.75 10.20
N ARG A 399 40.69 9.55 9.58
CA ARG A 399 40.62 11.01 9.61
C ARG A 399 40.68 11.56 8.20
N MET A 400 39.97 12.67 7.98
CA MET A 400 40.06 13.43 6.73
C MET A 400 40.06 14.93 7.00
N ARG A 401 40.50 15.70 6.02
CA ARG A 401 40.36 17.15 5.97
C ARG A 401 39.33 17.52 4.91
N THR A 402 38.40 18.41 5.25
CA THR A 402 37.36 18.89 4.31
C THR A 402 37.82 20.08 3.48
N ALA A 403 38.95 20.71 3.83
CA ALA A 403 39.55 21.83 3.11
C ALA A 403 41.09 21.74 3.16
N PRO A 404 41.81 22.23 2.13
CA PRO A 404 43.27 22.29 2.14
C PRO A 404 43.79 23.07 3.37
N GLY A 405 44.73 22.48 4.12
CA GLY A 405 45.30 23.10 5.34
C GLY A 405 44.36 23.17 6.56
N GLY A 406 43.08 22.78 6.44
CA GLY A 406 42.13 22.76 7.56
C GLY A 406 42.41 21.62 8.56
N PRO A 407 41.81 21.61 9.76
CA PRO A 407 42.09 20.59 10.78
C PRO A 407 41.66 19.19 10.31
N GLY A 408 42.50 18.17 10.58
CA GLY A 408 42.14 16.77 10.35
C GLY A 408 41.14 16.31 11.40
N ARG A 409 40.06 15.66 10.98
CA ARG A 409 38.94 15.29 11.87
C ARG A 409 38.54 13.84 11.65
N THR A 410 38.07 13.18 12.71
CA THR A 410 37.59 11.81 12.62
C THR A 410 36.33 11.74 11.75
N LEU A 411 36.17 10.66 10.98
CA LEU A 411 34.96 10.47 10.17
C LEU A 411 33.68 10.50 11.02
N LYS A 412 33.73 9.96 12.24
CA LYS A 412 32.63 10.00 13.21
C LYS A 412 32.11 11.42 13.43
N ASN A 413 33.01 12.37 13.71
CA ASN A 413 32.63 13.75 14.00
C ASN A 413 32.09 14.45 12.74
N LEU A 414 32.70 14.19 11.59
CA LEU A 414 32.26 14.79 10.31
C LEU A 414 30.87 14.29 9.89
N PHE A 415 30.58 13.00 10.06
CA PHE A 415 29.24 12.46 9.81
C PHE A 415 28.21 13.04 10.79
N GLN A 416 28.56 13.19 12.07
CA GLN A 416 27.67 13.79 13.07
C GLN A 416 27.31 15.25 12.73
N GLU A 417 28.29 16.05 12.29
CA GLU A 417 28.05 17.44 11.88
C GLU A 417 27.20 17.57 10.63
N ARG A 418 27.41 16.70 9.63
CA ARG A 418 26.55 16.63 8.44
C ARG A 418 25.20 15.99 8.72
N GLY A 419 24.91 15.64 9.98
CA GLY A 419 23.64 15.05 10.37
C GLY A 419 23.41 13.64 9.82
N VAL A 420 24.45 12.95 9.34
CA VAL A 420 24.35 11.61 8.75
C VAL A 420 24.09 10.57 9.85
N PRO A 421 22.96 9.84 9.83
CA PRO A 421 22.64 8.80 10.81
C PRO A 421 23.65 7.64 10.78
N SER A 422 23.87 6.91 11.89
CA SER A 422 24.95 5.91 12.00
C SER A 422 24.92 4.81 10.94
N TRP A 423 23.73 4.30 10.62
CA TRP A 423 23.53 3.26 9.61
C TRP A 423 23.77 3.76 8.17
N GLN A 424 23.60 5.06 7.91
CA GLN A 424 23.97 5.68 6.62
C GLN A 424 25.48 5.95 6.51
N ARG A 425 26.26 5.67 7.56
CA ARG A 425 27.73 5.76 7.57
C ARG A 425 28.39 4.45 7.15
N ASP A 426 27.63 3.37 6.95
CA ASP A 426 28.14 2.14 6.33
C ASP A 426 28.23 2.34 4.81
N VAL A 427 29.31 3.01 4.40
CA VAL A 427 29.59 3.37 3.00
C VAL A 427 31.01 2.94 2.63
N PRO A 428 31.28 2.59 1.35
CA PRO A 428 32.62 2.22 0.94
C PRO A 428 33.54 3.44 1.03
N LEU A 429 34.60 3.33 1.82
CA LEU A 429 35.68 4.31 1.82
C LEU A 429 36.58 4.04 0.61
N LEU A 430 36.83 5.05 -0.22
CA LEU A 430 37.72 4.92 -1.37
C LEU A 430 39.14 5.30 -0.98
N PHE A 431 40.08 4.38 -1.17
CA PHE A 431 41.52 4.57 -0.97
C PHE A 431 42.28 4.47 -2.28
N ALA A 432 43.41 5.15 -2.38
CA ALA A 432 44.49 4.83 -3.33
C ALA A 432 45.72 4.40 -2.51
N GLY A 433 46.08 3.11 -2.61
CA GLY A 433 47.00 2.51 -1.65
C GLY A 433 46.45 2.63 -0.21
N ASP A 434 47.19 3.30 0.67
CA ASP A 434 46.79 3.55 2.06
C ASP A 434 46.20 4.95 2.31
N ARG A 435 46.15 5.80 1.28
CA ARG A 435 45.59 7.15 1.40
C ARG A 435 44.08 7.11 1.19
N LEU A 436 43.33 7.53 2.20
CA LEU A 436 41.88 7.76 2.09
C LEU A 436 41.62 8.93 1.13
N LEU A 437 40.94 8.68 0.01
CA LEU A 437 40.67 9.66 -1.04
C LEU A 437 39.26 10.25 -0.95
N PHE A 438 38.24 9.42 -0.77
CA PHE A 438 36.86 9.87 -0.81
C PHE A 438 35.99 9.08 0.16
N VAL A 439 35.08 9.79 0.81
CA VAL A 439 34.09 9.21 1.71
C VAL A 439 32.69 9.63 1.25
N PRO A 440 31.83 8.69 0.82
CA PRO A 440 30.47 9.01 0.42
C PRO A 440 29.76 9.86 1.48
N ARG A 441 28.99 10.86 1.03
CA ARG A 441 28.30 11.89 1.86
C ARG A 441 29.21 12.90 2.58
N LEU A 442 30.53 12.66 2.67
CA LEU A 442 31.51 13.62 3.22
C LEU A 442 32.37 14.30 2.14
N GLY A 443 32.64 13.61 1.04
CA GLY A 443 33.39 14.14 -0.10
C GLY A 443 34.86 13.70 -0.13
N VAL A 444 35.65 14.42 -0.92
CA VAL A 444 37.10 14.18 -1.07
C VAL A 444 37.86 14.57 0.19
N ASN A 445 38.82 13.72 0.58
CA ASN A 445 39.79 14.01 1.62
C ASN A 445 40.91 14.91 1.07
N ARG A 446 40.96 16.17 1.53
CA ARG A 446 41.94 17.18 1.10
C ARG A 446 43.25 17.14 1.90
N ASP A 447 43.54 16.02 2.56
CA ASP A 447 44.79 15.82 3.28
C ASP A 447 45.94 15.59 2.29
N GLY A 448 47.01 16.38 2.38
CA GLY A 448 48.18 16.32 1.48
C GLY A 448 48.17 17.28 0.28
N GLY A 449 47.10 18.06 0.08
CA GLY A 449 46.96 18.96 -1.07
C GLY A 449 46.74 18.23 -2.40
N ASP A 450 46.08 18.90 -3.34
CA ASP A 450 45.99 18.43 -4.71
C ASP A 450 47.13 19.09 -5.49
N VAL A 451 48.11 18.30 -5.93
CA VAL A 451 49.19 18.81 -6.79
C VAL A 451 48.62 18.86 -8.20
N ASP A 452 48.37 20.08 -8.69
CA ASP A 452 48.00 20.29 -10.09
C ASP A 452 49.23 20.05 -10.97
N ASP A 453 49.25 18.92 -11.67
CA ASP A 453 50.30 18.54 -12.60
C ASP A 453 49.99 18.97 -14.05
N GLY A 454 48.91 19.74 -14.25
CA GLY A 454 48.41 20.12 -15.58
C GLY A 454 47.65 18.99 -16.29
N GLY A 455 47.36 17.89 -15.59
CA GLY A 455 46.61 16.74 -16.10
C GLY A 455 45.08 16.92 -16.07
N ALA A 456 44.36 15.88 -16.50
CA ALA A 456 42.90 15.83 -16.43
C ALA A 456 42.40 15.65 -14.99
N TRP A 457 41.18 16.13 -14.71
CA TRP A 457 40.54 16.03 -13.40
C TRP A 457 39.25 15.22 -13.46
N ARG A 458 38.94 14.52 -12.37
CA ARG A 458 37.75 13.68 -12.20
C ARG A 458 37.03 14.02 -10.91
N ARG A 459 35.71 14.20 -10.99
CA ARG A 459 34.83 14.24 -9.82
C ARG A 459 34.44 12.81 -9.43
N ILE A 460 34.62 12.50 -8.15
CA ILE A 460 34.25 11.21 -7.58
C ILE A 460 32.83 11.33 -7.02
N GLU A 461 31.96 10.40 -7.41
CA GLU A 461 30.59 10.28 -6.90
C GLU A 461 30.32 8.82 -6.50
N TRP A 462 29.57 8.63 -5.41
CA TRP A 462 29.05 7.31 -5.03
C TRP A 462 27.56 7.25 -5.33
N ARG A 463 27.15 6.28 -6.14
CA ARG A 463 25.75 6.00 -6.47
C ARG A 463 25.36 4.64 -5.90
N PRO A 464 24.46 4.57 -4.90
CA PRO A 464 23.87 3.29 -4.52
C PRO A 464 23.08 2.73 -5.69
N ASP A 465 23.07 1.41 -5.86
CA ASP A 465 22.23 0.77 -6.86
C ASP A 465 20.77 1.09 -6.48
N LEU A 466 20.04 1.73 -7.39
CA LEU A 466 18.61 1.93 -7.20
C LEU A 466 17.98 0.55 -7.18
N LEU A 467 17.42 0.15 -6.03
CA LEU A 467 16.41 -0.90 -6.01
C LEU A 467 15.32 -0.44 -6.97
N ILE A 468 15.24 -1.09 -8.13
CA ILE A 468 13.99 -1.16 -8.87
C ILE A 468 13.07 -1.93 -7.91
N ALA A 469 12.32 -1.16 -7.13
CA ALA A 469 11.21 -1.61 -6.31
C ALA A 469 10.02 -1.95 -7.20
#